data_AF-A0A848XIE3-F1
#
_entry.id   AF-A0A848XIE3-F1
#
_cell.length_a   1.000
_cell.length_b   1.000
_cell.length_c   1.000
_cell.angle_alpha   90.00
_cell.angle_beta   90.00
_cell.angle_gamma   90.00
#
_symmetry.space_group_name_H-M   'P 1'
#
loop_
_entity.id
_entity.type
_entity.pdbx_description
1 polymer ?
#
loop_
_entity_poly.entity_id
_entity_poly.type
_entity_poly.pdbx_seq_one_letter_code
_entity_poly.pdbx_strand_id
1 'polypeptide(L)'
;MRTVPLLVALVGVGIAPLLGGQAQGQVPPGVDPRIYDIVAASSPDRVEADIRMLAGFGTRNTFSDTLSSSRGIGAARRWIKDEFDRISESCGGCYEVIYHRNLISAEDSPRIPQDVWVVNVLAIKRGTVNPDTYVIMSGDIDSRASNGSDGETDAPGANDNASGMAGTLEAARLLAPYEFGNSVVLMGLSGEEQGL
;
A
#
# COMPACT_ATOMS: atom_id res chain seq x y z
N MET A 1 -4.41 -26.28 -91.56
CA MET A 1 -5.10 -26.23 -90.24
C MET A 1 -4.04 -26.52 -89.18
N ARG A 2 -3.75 -25.55 -88.32
CA ARG A 2 -2.58 -25.51 -87.44
C ARG A 2 -2.76 -26.43 -86.23
N THR A 3 -1.74 -27.25 -85.95
CA THR A 3 -1.57 -28.01 -84.73
C THR A 3 -1.11 -27.10 -83.59
N VAL A 4 -1.72 -27.24 -82.41
CA VAL A 4 -1.36 -26.52 -81.17
C VAL A 4 -0.68 -27.54 -80.25
N PRO A 5 0.55 -27.30 -79.74
CA PRO A 5 1.12 -28.15 -78.70
C PRO A 5 0.65 -27.65 -77.32
N LEU A 6 0.29 -28.62 -76.47
CA LEU A 6 -0.10 -28.46 -75.08
C LEU A 6 1.17 -28.26 -74.23
N LEU A 7 1.33 -27.09 -73.59
CA LEU A 7 2.38 -26.85 -72.60
C LEU A 7 1.83 -27.14 -71.20
N VAL A 8 2.35 -28.19 -70.56
CA VAL A 8 2.08 -28.50 -69.15
C VAL A 8 3.05 -27.69 -68.29
N ALA A 9 2.54 -26.73 -67.51
CA ALA A 9 3.32 -26.00 -66.52
C ALA A 9 3.30 -26.75 -65.17
N LEU A 10 4.43 -27.31 -64.77
CA LEU A 10 4.65 -27.85 -63.43
C LEU A 10 4.85 -26.69 -62.44
N VAL A 11 3.86 -26.45 -61.59
CA VAL A 11 3.98 -25.54 -60.44
C VAL A 11 4.70 -26.29 -59.31
N GLY A 12 5.97 -25.98 -59.09
CA GLY A 12 6.72 -26.46 -57.92
C GLY A 12 6.30 -25.70 -56.68
N VAL A 13 5.59 -26.35 -55.76
CA VAL A 13 5.31 -25.81 -54.42
C VAL A 13 6.57 -25.96 -53.58
N GLY A 14 7.34 -24.87 -53.46
CA GLY A 14 8.44 -24.78 -52.52
C GLY A 14 7.89 -24.56 -51.11
N ILE A 15 7.89 -25.60 -50.28
CA ILE A 15 7.59 -25.48 -48.84
C ILE A 15 8.83 -24.86 -48.17
N ALA A 16 8.80 -23.55 -47.95
CA ALA A 16 9.77 -22.89 -47.10
C ALA A 16 9.49 -23.31 -45.64
N PRO A 17 10.47 -23.82 -44.87
CA PRO A 17 10.26 -24.10 -43.46
C PRO A 17 10.04 -22.77 -42.73
N LEU A 18 8.86 -22.61 -42.14
CA LEU A 18 8.57 -21.59 -41.15
C LEU A 18 9.48 -21.85 -39.94
N LEU A 19 10.60 -21.15 -39.88
CA LEU A 19 11.41 -21.05 -38.67
C LEU A 19 10.58 -20.31 -37.63
N GLY A 20 9.86 -21.08 -36.80
CA GLY A 20 9.23 -20.57 -35.60
C GLY A 20 10.30 -20.05 -34.65
N GLY A 21 10.55 -18.74 -34.70
CA GLY A 21 11.28 -18.05 -33.67
C GLY A 21 10.49 -18.16 -32.37
N GLN A 22 10.89 -19.07 -31.50
CA GLN A 22 10.45 -19.06 -30.12
C GLN A 22 10.93 -17.74 -29.52
N ALA A 23 10.00 -16.82 -29.25
CA ALA A 23 10.28 -15.68 -28.40
C ALA A 23 10.67 -16.26 -27.03
N GLN A 24 11.98 -16.35 -26.77
CA GLN A 24 12.47 -16.68 -25.44
C GLN A 24 12.01 -15.55 -24.53
N GLY A 25 11.08 -15.85 -23.63
CA GLY A 25 10.66 -14.92 -22.59
C GLY A 25 11.89 -14.42 -21.87
N GLN A 26 12.17 -13.13 -22.03
CA GLN A 26 13.32 -12.48 -21.42
C GLN A 26 13.15 -12.63 -19.92
N VAL A 27 13.98 -13.48 -19.30
CA VAL A 27 13.97 -13.67 -17.85
C VAL A 27 14.18 -12.30 -17.23
N PRO A 28 13.28 -11.83 -16.33
CA PRO A 28 13.47 -10.55 -15.67
C PRO A 28 14.87 -10.52 -15.08
N PRO A 29 15.63 -9.42 -15.25
CA PRO A 29 16.96 -9.33 -14.68
C PRO A 29 16.88 -9.66 -13.19
N GLY A 30 17.83 -10.46 -12.69
CA GLY A 30 17.84 -10.90 -11.28
C GLY A 30 17.92 -9.74 -10.27
N VAL A 31 18.17 -8.51 -10.76
CA VAL A 31 18.19 -7.27 -10.00
C VAL A 31 17.49 -6.19 -10.82
N ASP A 32 16.50 -5.54 -10.22
CA ASP A 32 15.86 -4.35 -10.78
C ASP A 32 16.61 -3.11 -10.28
N PRO A 33 17.31 -2.35 -11.17
CA PRO A 33 18.10 -1.21 -10.75
C PRO A 33 17.27 -0.11 -10.06
N ARG A 34 15.97 -0.03 -10.37
CA ARG A 34 15.05 0.95 -9.75
C ARG A 34 14.97 0.80 -8.23
N ILE A 35 15.22 -0.40 -7.69
CA ILE A 35 15.21 -0.66 -6.25
C ILE A 35 16.28 0.20 -5.54
N TYR A 36 17.46 0.36 -6.12
CA TYR A 36 18.51 1.18 -5.51
C TYR A 36 18.15 2.66 -5.52
N ASP A 37 17.53 3.16 -6.60
CA ASP A 37 17.07 4.54 -6.69
C ASP A 37 16.00 4.82 -5.62
N ILE A 38 15.04 3.90 -5.45
CA ILE A 38 13.98 3.98 -4.43
C ILE A 38 14.59 4.04 -3.02
N VAL A 39 15.53 3.13 -2.71
CA VAL A 39 16.18 3.09 -1.39
C VAL A 39 17.00 4.36 -1.15
N ALA A 40 17.75 4.82 -2.15
CA ALA A 40 18.57 6.03 -2.04
C ALA A 40 17.75 7.32 -1.85
N ALA A 41 16.49 7.35 -2.30
CA ALA A 41 15.58 8.48 -2.13
C ALA A 41 14.91 8.55 -0.74
N SER A 42 15.07 7.52 0.09
CA SER A 42 14.54 7.51 1.46
C SER A 42 15.14 8.64 2.31
N SER A 43 14.34 9.21 3.20
CA SER A 43 14.77 10.31 4.08
C SER A 43 14.58 9.95 5.56
N PRO A 44 15.66 9.83 6.33
CA PRO A 44 15.54 9.62 7.78
C PRO A 44 14.84 10.81 8.46
N ASP A 45 15.05 12.03 7.98
CA ASP A 45 14.43 13.23 8.55
C ASP A 45 12.90 13.23 8.40
N ARG A 46 12.37 12.77 7.24
CA ARG A 46 10.92 12.61 7.05
C ARG A 46 10.36 11.54 7.99
N VAL A 47 11.03 10.40 8.09
CA VAL A 47 10.62 9.30 8.96
C VAL A 47 10.62 9.74 10.43
N GLU A 48 11.65 10.44 10.89
CA GLU A 48 11.68 10.97 12.26
C GLU A 48 10.55 11.98 12.51
N ALA A 49 10.31 12.89 11.56
CA ALA A 49 9.23 13.87 11.68
C ALA A 49 7.85 13.20 11.82
N ASP A 50 7.57 12.18 11.00
CA ASP A 50 6.33 11.41 11.07
C ASP A 50 6.20 10.67 12.41
N ILE A 51 7.28 10.04 12.90
CA ILE A 51 7.30 9.38 14.21
C ILE A 51 6.97 10.37 15.32
N ARG A 52 7.59 11.56 15.31
CA ARG A 52 7.34 12.60 16.33
C ARG A 52 5.92 13.11 16.28
N MET A 53 5.36 13.30 15.08
CA MET A 53 3.98 13.73 14.92
C MET A 53 3.01 12.68 15.46
N LEU A 54 3.18 11.42 15.06
CA LEU A 54 2.37 10.30 15.55
C LEU A 54 2.47 10.15 17.06
N ALA A 55 3.68 10.20 17.63
CA ALA A 55 3.91 10.14 19.07
C ALA A 55 3.36 11.37 19.83
N GLY A 56 3.17 12.49 19.13
CA GLY A 56 2.68 13.76 19.66
C GLY A 56 1.18 13.81 19.93
N PHE A 57 0.39 12.83 19.47
CA PHE A 57 -1.05 12.77 19.75
C PHE A 57 -1.38 12.40 21.21
N GLY A 58 -0.37 12.24 22.06
CA GLY A 58 -0.49 11.85 23.46
C GLY A 58 -0.75 10.34 23.61
N THR A 59 -1.88 9.88 23.11
CA THR A 59 -2.21 8.46 22.94
C THR A 59 -2.97 8.26 21.64
N ARG A 60 -2.75 7.14 20.99
CA ARG A 60 -3.50 6.69 19.81
C ARG A 60 -4.30 5.43 20.12
N ASN A 61 -4.58 5.15 21.39
CA ASN A 61 -5.34 3.96 21.77
C ASN A 61 -6.70 3.88 21.08
N THR A 62 -7.15 2.67 20.75
CA THR A 62 -8.41 2.41 20.05
C THR A 62 -9.64 3.00 20.76
N PHE A 63 -9.61 3.14 22.09
CA PHE A 63 -10.68 3.73 22.90
C PHE A 63 -10.45 5.22 23.22
N SER A 64 -9.40 5.83 22.69
CA SER A 64 -9.13 7.26 22.89
C SER A 64 -10.06 8.16 22.08
N ASP A 65 -9.99 9.45 22.37
CA ASP A 65 -10.84 10.47 21.76
C ASP A 65 -10.81 10.45 20.20
N THR A 66 -11.97 10.65 19.60
CA THR A 66 -12.14 10.65 18.13
C THR A 66 -12.48 12.01 17.53
N LEU A 67 -12.79 13.01 18.36
CA LEU A 67 -13.33 14.31 17.96
C LEU A 67 -12.27 15.42 17.95
N SER A 68 -11.33 15.37 18.88
CA SER A 68 -10.21 16.29 19.04
C SER A 68 -9.37 16.37 17.78
N SER A 69 -8.96 17.57 17.39
CA SER A 69 -8.07 17.77 16.25
C SER A 69 -6.59 17.48 16.56
N SER A 70 -6.22 17.30 17.83
CA SER A 70 -4.81 17.24 18.25
C SER A 70 -4.46 16.11 19.21
N ARG A 71 -5.42 15.32 19.69
CA ARG A 71 -5.20 14.21 20.62
C ARG A 71 -6.04 13.02 20.22
N GLY A 72 -5.57 11.82 20.51
CA GLY A 72 -6.35 10.59 20.34
C GLY A 72 -6.26 10.01 18.94
N ILE A 73 -6.80 8.81 18.80
CA ILE A 73 -6.76 8.03 17.58
C ILE A 73 -7.53 8.70 16.44
N GLY A 74 -8.58 9.50 16.74
CA GLY A 74 -9.28 10.25 15.71
C GLY A 74 -8.41 11.31 15.03
N ALA A 75 -7.63 12.05 15.83
CA ALA A 75 -6.67 13.03 15.29
C ALA A 75 -5.60 12.34 14.44
N ALA A 76 -5.06 11.22 14.94
CA ALA A 76 -4.04 10.45 14.23
C ALA A 76 -4.54 9.90 12.88
N ARG A 77 -5.74 9.29 12.84
CA ARG A 77 -6.35 8.77 11.60
C ARG A 77 -6.54 9.85 10.55
N ARG A 78 -7.03 11.02 10.95
CA ARG A 78 -7.19 12.18 10.04
C ARG A 78 -5.85 12.64 9.51
N TRP A 79 -4.86 12.81 10.38
CA TRP A 79 -3.52 13.23 9.97
C TRP A 79 -2.88 12.24 8.99
N ILE A 80 -2.96 10.93 9.26
CA ILE A 80 -2.44 9.90 8.34
C ILE A 80 -3.14 9.96 6.98
N LYS A 81 -4.47 10.15 6.97
CA LYS A 81 -5.21 10.31 5.73
C LYS A 81 -4.74 11.54 4.95
N ASP A 82 -4.59 12.68 5.63
CA ASP A 82 -4.14 13.93 5.02
C ASP A 82 -2.71 13.80 4.48
N GLU A 83 -1.83 13.04 5.15
CA GLU A 83 -0.50 12.71 4.62
C GLU A 83 -0.60 11.89 3.32
N PHE A 84 -1.39 10.81 3.31
CA PHE A 84 -1.59 10.01 2.09
C PHE A 84 -2.21 10.83 0.95
N ASP A 85 -3.19 11.70 1.24
CA ASP A 85 -3.79 12.59 0.25
C ASP A 85 -2.73 13.52 -0.34
N ARG A 86 -1.89 14.15 0.49
CA ARG A 86 -0.82 15.05 0.02
C ARG A 86 0.24 14.33 -0.81
N ILE A 87 0.57 13.09 -0.43
CA ILE A 87 1.46 12.24 -1.21
C ILE A 87 0.83 11.93 -2.58
N SER A 88 -0.47 11.60 -2.60
CA SER A 88 -1.23 11.35 -3.83
C SER A 88 -1.25 12.58 -4.75
N GLU A 89 -1.43 13.78 -4.21
CA GLU A 89 -1.39 15.02 -4.99
C GLU A 89 -0.05 15.22 -5.72
N SER A 90 1.06 14.83 -5.09
CA SER A 90 2.40 14.95 -5.68
C SER A 90 2.61 14.10 -6.95
N CYS A 91 1.79 13.05 -7.13
CA CYS A 91 1.78 12.17 -8.30
C CYS A 91 0.51 12.32 -9.16
N GLY A 92 -0.23 13.42 -9.01
CA GLY A 92 -1.44 13.68 -9.81
C GLY A 92 -2.66 12.84 -9.42
N GLY A 93 -2.76 12.45 -8.15
CA GLY A 93 -3.87 11.64 -7.62
C GLY A 93 -3.67 10.14 -7.77
N CYS A 94 -2.43 9.64 -7.68
CA CYS A 94 -2.13 8.23 -7.99
C CYS A 94 -2.54 7.23 -6.90
N TYR A 95 -2.90 7.69 -5.70
CA TYR A 95 -3.48 6.88 -4.64
C TYR A 95 -4.96 7.19 -4.45
N GLU A 96 -5.78 6.14 -4.41
CA GLU A 96 -7.14 6.16 -3.85
C GLU A 96 -7.03 6.04 -2.33
N VAL A 97 -7.35 7.12 -1.60
CA VAL A 97 -7.19 7.19 -0.14
C VAL A 97 -8.55 7.10 0.57
N ILE A 98 -8.78 6.03 1.32
CA ILE A 98 -10.08 5.72 1.93
C ILE A 98 -9.97 5.32 3.40
N TYR A 99 -11.06 5.52 4.14
CA TYR A 99 -11.25 4.86 5.42
C TYR A 99 -11.90 3.49 5.22
N HIS A 100 -11.37 2.47 5.89
CA HIS A 100 -12.02 1.18 6.03
C HIS A 100 -12.43 1.01 7.49
N ARG A 101 -13.71 0.80 7.79
CA ARG A 101 -14.21 0.74 9.17
C ARG A 101 -15.06 -0.49 9.44
N ASN A 102 -14.94 -1.02 10.64
CA ASN A 102 -15.82 -2.04 11.18
C ASN A 102 -16.20 -1.70 12.63
N LEU A 103 -17.45 -2.00 13.02
CA LEU A 103 -17.86 -1.92 14.42
C LEU A 103 -17.55 -3.26 15.07
N ILE A 104 -16.78 -3.25 16.15
CA ILE A 104 -16.50 -4.45 16.94
C ILE A 104 -17.31 -4.37 18.23
N SER A 105 -18.10 -5.40 18.51
CA SER A 105 -18.92 -5.48 19.72
C SER A 105 -18.06 -5.87 20.92
N ALA A 106 -18.41 -5.37 22.10
CA ALA A 106 -17.81 -5.82 23.36
C ALA A 106 -18.08 -7.33 23.63
N GLU A 107 -19.12 -7.89 23.02
CA GLU A 107 -19.47 -9.30 23.16
C GLU A 107 -18.52 -10.22 22.38
N ASP A 108 -17.83 -9.70 21.36
CA ASP A 108 -17.01 -10.50 20.44
C ASP A 108 -15.59 -10.78 20.98
N SER A 109 -15.10 -9.96 21.92
CA SER A 109 -13.74 -10.09 22.45
C SER A 109 -13.61 -9.56 23.88
N PRO A 110 -13.01 -10.34 24.82
CA PRO A 110 -12.78 -9.88 26.19
C PRO A 110 -11.74 -8.75 26.29
N ARG A 111 -11.01 -8.45 25.19
CA ARG A 111 -10.07 -7.31 25.11
C ARG A 111 -10.75 -5.99 24.73
N ILE A 112 -12.04 -6.05 24.37
CA ILE A 112 -12.84 -4.91 23.94
C ILE A 112 -13.95 -4.71 24.99
N PRO A 113 -13.75 -3.82 25.99
CA PRO A 113 -14.71 -3.68 27.08
C PRO A 113 -15.99 -2.91 26.69
N GLN A 114 -16.01 -2.29 25.52
CA GLN A 114 -17.14 -1.54 24.97
C GLN A 114 -17.09 -1.55 23.45
N ASP A 115 -18.26 -1.44 22.80
CA ASP A 115 -18.36 -1.33 21.35
C ASP A 115 -17.49 -0.20 20.81
N VAL A 116 -16.73 -0.49 19.76
CA VAL A 116 -15.78 0.47 19.21
C VAL A 116 -15.70 0.38 17.69
N TRP A 117 -15.63 1.55 17.05
CA TRP A 117 -15.32 1.64 15.63
C TRP A 117 -13.81 1.53 15.42
N VAL A 118 -13.40 0.40 14.84
CA VAL A 118 -12.05 0.22 14.33
C VAL A 118 -12.00 0.82 12.93
N VAL A 119 -11.12 1.80 12.72
CA VAL A 119 -11.03 2.55 11.47
C VAL A 119 -9.59 2.57 10.97
N ASN A 120 -9.36 1.90 9.84
CA ASN A 120 -8.11 1.86 9.13
C ASN A 120 -8.06 2.97 8.08
N VAL A 121 -6.85 3.38 7.69
CA VAL A 121 -6.59 4.34 6.61
C VAL A 121 -5.81 3.64 5.51
N LEU A 122 -6.34 3.60 4.29
CA LEU A 122 -5.73 2.91 3.17
C LEU A 122 -5.38 3.91 2.08
N ALA A 123 -4.20 3.75 1.47
CA ALA A 123 -3.79 4.37 0.21
C ALA A 123 -3.56 3.27 -0.83
N ILE A 124 -4.41 3.23 -1.86
CA ILE A 124 -4.42 2.18 -2.88
C ILE A 124 -3.89 2.74 -4.19
N LYS A 125 -2.74 2.23 -4.65
CA LYS A 125 -2.22 2.50 -5.99
C LYS A 125 -2.59 1.34 -6.90
N ARG A 126 -3.42 1.62 -7.91
CA ARG A 126 -3.95 0.60 -8.81
C ARG A 126 -2.89 0.08 -9.78
N GLY A 127 -2.80 -1.23 -9.89
CA GLY A 127 -1.91 -1.89 -10.84
C GLY A 127 -2.39 -1.72 -12.29
N THR A 128 -1.43 -1.67 -13.21
CA THR A 128 -1.67 -1.48 -14.65
C THR A 128 -2.01 -2.77 -15.40
N VAL A 129 -1.72 -3.94 -14.82
CA VAL A 129 -1.89 -5.25 -15.47
C VAL A 129 -2.87 -6.13 -14.70
N ASN A 130 -2.66 -6.29 -13.39
CA ASN A 130 -3.50 -7.10 -12.50
C ASN A 130 -4.02 -6.23 -11.34
N PRO A 131 -5.01 -5.34 -11.59
CA PRO A 131 -5.49 -4.40 -10.58
C PRO A 131 -6.14 -5.06 -9.35
N ASP A 132 -6.59 -6.31 -9.47
CA ASP A 132 -7.20 -7.09 -8.38
C ASP A 132 -6.20 -7.98 -7.63
N THR A 133 -4.91 -7.91 -7.96
CA THR A 133 -3.83 -8.54 -7.19
C THR A 133 -3.12 -7.48 -6.37
N TYR A 134 -3.01 -7.71 -5.07
CA TYR A 134 -2.54 -6.70 -4.12
C TYR A 134 -1.24 -7.14 -3.44
N VAL A 135 -0.29 -6.22 -3.37
CA VAL A 135 0.85 -6.28 -2.44
C VAL A 135 0.58 -5.26 -1.35
N ILE A 136 0.66 -5.68 -0.09
CA ILE A 136 0.26 -4.86 1.06
C ILE A 136 1.46 -4.64 1.98
N MET A 137 1.63 -3.39 2.41
CA MET A 137 2.50 -3.02 3.52
C MET A 137 1.70 -2.18 4.52
N SER A 138 1.87 -2.46 5.81
CA SER A 138 1.11 -1.83 6.87
C SER A 138 1.99 -1.34 8.02
N GLY A 139 1.45 -0.38 8.77
CA GLY A 139 1.87 -0.07 10.13
C GLY A 139 0.64 0.16 11.00
N ASP A 140 0.76 -0.10 12.29
CA ASP A 140 -0.36 0.07 13.22
C ASP A 140 -0.42 1.53 13.72
N ILE A 141 -1.64 2.08 13.68
CA ILE A 141 -1.96 3.44 14.09
C ILE A 141 -2.03 3.50 15.60
N ASP A 142 -2.63 2.49 16.23
CA ASP A 142 -2.90 2.53 17.65
C ASP A 142 -1.66 2.37 18.51
N SER A 143 -1.84 2.67 19.79
CA SER A 143 -0.83 2.57 20.82
C SER A 143 -1.51 2.24 22.14
N ARG A 144 -0.76 1.82 23.14
CA ARG A 144 -1.33 1.57 24.47
C ARG A 144 -0.42 2.00 25.60
N ALA A 145 -1.05 2.28 26.74
CA ALA A 145 -0.40 2.24 28.03
C ALA A 145 -0.34 0.79 28.55
N SER A 146 0.10 0.59 29.79
CA SER A 146 0.13 -0.76 30.39
C SER A 146 -1.24 -1.44 30.36
N ASN A 147 -2.30 -0.68 30.66
CA ASN A 147 -3.68 -1.10 30.45
C ASN A 147 -4.08 -0.88 28.97
N GLY A 148 -4.40 -1.95 28.25
CA GLY A 148 -4.70 -1.90 26.81
C GLY A 148 -5.99 -1.16 26.46
N SER A 149 -6.90 -0.95 27.42
CA SER A 149 -8.15 -0.22 27.21
C SER A 149 -8.12 1.20 27.76
N ASP A 150 -6.97 1.66 28.25
CA ASP A 150 -6.79 3.03 28.74
C ASP A 150 -6.57 3.99 27.57
N GLY A 151 -7.64 4.71 27.21
CA GLY A 151 -7.64 5.73 26.16
C GLY A 151 -7.22 7.13 26.61
N GLU A 152 -6.88 7.31 27.89
CA GLU A 152 -6.60 8.63 28.48
C GLU A 152 -5.11 8.81 28.78
N THR A 153 -4.43 7.81 29.33
CA THR A 153 -3.01 7.89 29.66
C THR A 153 -2.16 8.11 28.42
N ASP A 154 -1.17 9.00 28.52
CA ASP A 154 -0.19 9.20 27.44
C ASP A 154 0.54 7.89 27.12
N ALA A 155 0.45 7.50 25.87
CA ALA A 155 1.07 6.33 25.28
C ALA A 155 1.66 6.74 23.93
N PRO A 156 2.88 7.32 23.92
CA PRO A 156 3.44 7.88 22.68
C PRO A 156 3.63 6.83 21.59
N GLY A 157 3.87 5.56 21.93
CA GLY A 157 3.97 4.47 20.95
C GLY A 157 4.93 4.78 19.80
N ALA A 158 6.07 5.42 20.09
CA ALA A 158 6.98 5.94 19.07
C ALA A 158 7.65 4.82 18.25
N ASN A 159 8.04 3.74 18.93
CA ASN A 159 8.53 2.53 18.28
C ASN A 159 7.41 1.51 18.01
N ASP A 160 6.32 1.58 18.77
CA ASP A 160 5.22 0.63 18.71
C ASP A 160 3.88 1.39 18.59
N ASN A 161 3.39 1.64 17.37
CA ASN A 161 4.02 1.36 16.06
C ASN A 161 4.11 2.61 15.17
N ALA A 162 4.38 3.78 15.77
CA ALA A 162 4.57 5.00 14.98
C ALA A 162 5.72 4.89 13.98
N SER A 163 6.78 4.12 14.30
CA SER A 163 7.90 3.86 13.39
C SER A 163 7.50 3.04 12.15
N GLY A 164 6.70 1.99 12.29
CA GLY A 164 6.20 1.21 11.15
C GLY A 164 5.18 1.99 10.32
N MET A 165 4.32 2.78 10.97
CA MET A 165 3.41 3.68 10.26
C MET A 165 4.17 4.78 9.49
N ALA A 166 5.19 5.41 10.09
CA ALA A 166 6.07 6.34 9.40
C ALA A 166 6.82 5.68 8.22
N GLY A 167 7.26 4.42 8.38
CA GLY A 167 7.85 3.64 7.29
C GLY A 167 6.88 3.41 6.13
N THR A 168 5.60 3.19 6.42
CA THR A 168 4.56 3.03 5.39
C THR A 168 4.24 4.35 4.68
N LEU A 169 4.22 5.48 5.41
CA LEU A 169 4.11 6.81 4.81
C LEU A 169 5.30 7.12 3.90
N GLU A 170 6.52 6.78 4.33
CA GLU A 170 7.72 6.96 3.52
C GLU A 170 7.70 6.04 2.29
N ALA A 171 7.25 4.78 2.42
CA ALA A 171 7.03 3.90 1.28
C ALA A 171 6.04 4.52 0.28
N ALA A 172 4.98 5.19 0.74
CA ALA A 172 4.05 5.89 -0.16
C ALA A 172 4.75 7.01 -0.93
N ARG A 173 5.58 7.82 -0.26
CA ARG A 173 6.36 8.89 -0.91
C ARG A 173 7.30 8.33 -1.97
N LEU A 174 7.99 7.24 -1.66
CA LEU A 174 8.99 6.64 -2.55
C LEU A 174 8.39 5.90 -3.74
N LEU A 175 7.22 5.28 -3.57
CA LEU A 175 6.57 4.50 -4.62
C LEU A 175 5.65 5.34 -5.52
N ALA A 176 5.26 6.54 -5.10
CA ALA A 176 4.39 7.45 -5.85
C ALA A 176 4.82 7.69 -7.32
N PRO A 177 6.13 7.88 -7.64
CA PRO A 177 6.57 8.16 -9.01
C PRO A 177 6.59 6.94 -9.95
N TYR A 178 6.34 5.73 -9.45
CA TYR A 178 6.52 4.49 -10.20
C TYR A 178 5.18 3.85 -10.55
N GLU A 179 5.14 3.04 -11.60
CA GLU A 179 3.96 2.24 -11.94
C GLU A 179 4.23 0.75 -11.73
N PHE A 180 3.21 0.03 -11.30
CA PHE A 180 3.30 -1.39 -10.95
C PHE A 180 2.29 -2.21 -11.75
N GLY A 181 2.62 -3.47 -12.02
CA GLY A 181 1.68 -4.39 -12.68
C GLY A 181 0.52 -4.79 -11.76
N ASN A 182 0.84 -5.06 -10.49
CA ASN A 182 -0.13 -5.37 -9.44
C ASN A 182 -0.45 -4.11 -8.63
N SER A 183 -1.60 -4.08 -7.97
CA SER A 183 -1.95 -3.00 -7.04
C SER A 183 -1.07 -3.04 -5.79
N VAL A 184 -0.77 -1.87 -5.24
CA VAL A 184 -0.06 -1.71 -3.97
C VAL A 184 -1.00 -1.03 -2.99
N VAL A 185 -1.13 -1.60 -1.78
CA VAL A 185 -1.90 -0.99 -0.70
C VAL A 185 -0.96 -0.67 0.45
N LEU A 186 -0.96 0.59 0.84
CA LEU A 186 -0.26 1.08 2.01
C LEU A 186 -1.30 1.45 3.05
N MET A 187 -1.21 0.90 4.26
CA MET A 187 -2.30 1.01 5.22
C MET A 187 -1.84 1.27 6.64
N GLY A 188 -2.58 2.15 7.31
CA GLY A 188 -2.60 2.29 8.76
C GLY A 188 -3.71 1.42 9.34
N LEU A 189 -3.36 0.44 10.16
CA LEU A 189 -4.31 -0.45 10.83
C LEU A 189 -4.63 0.07 12.25
N SER A 190 -5.87 -0.07 12.70
CA SER A 190 -6.24 0.18 14.10
C SER A 190 -6.62 -1.14 14.77
N GLY A 191 -6.48 -1.20 16.09
CA GLY A 191 -6.98 -2.30 16.91
C GLY A 191 -5.96 -3.40 17.19
N GLU A 192 -4.70 -3.25 16.76
CA GLU A 192 -3.65 -4.24 16.99
C GLU A 192 -3.53 -4.55 18.48
N GLU A 193 -3.55 -3.50 19.31
CA GLU A 193 -3.34 -3.58 20.75
C GLU A 193 -4.52 -4.22 21.49
N GLN A 194 -5.62 -4.47 20.78
CA GLN A 194 -6.82 -5.14 21.25
C GLN A 194 -6.88 -6.61 20.81
N GLY A 195 -5.82 -7.10 20.15
CA GLY A 195 -5.66 -8.51 19.78
C GLY A 195 -5.91 -8.84 18.31
N LEU A 196 -5.60 -7.90 17.40
CA LEU A 196 -5.86 -7.97 15.96
C LEU A 196 -7.36 -8.11 15.63
#